data_AF-A0A410H5Y3-F1
#
_entry.id   AF-A0A410H5Y3-F1
#
_cell.length_a   1.000
_cell.length_b   1.000
_cell.length_c   1.000
_cell.angle_alpha   90.00
_cell.angle_beta   90.00
_cell.angle_gamma   90.00
#
_symmetry.space_group_name_H-M   'P 1'
#
loop_
_entity.id
_entity.type
_entity.pdbx_description
1 polymer ?
#
loop_
_entity_poly.entity_id
_entity_poly.type
_entity_poly.pdbx_seq_one_letter_code
_entity_poly.pdbx_strand_id
1 'polypeptide(L)'
;MTVSSFNSVVPTTSVTATASKDIATYSDNSVAQTNPNDSVQLSPEAIQAQRQEKYALKTDPMEFYNDWLNTSPRYLKLEGEKPYEKLLPETQAYVDQLHERLKNAQSPSERRDIEAYISGASSFGDKEMVQSDHDLETRWKVEGVAMNMQLAHLAIHNEEIAVPEGFEKPDISDRYNILTREDIIRGNEKIGISREQTLANFAEIDRQNRQNLEDFYYGWMNGTRTLDDAFLTRPEDQWDGPTTYINN
;
A
#
# COMPACT_ATOMS: atom_id res chain seq x y z
N MET A 1 -40.51 -32.66 25.47
CA MET A 1 -41.34 -32.76 24.26
C MET A 1 -40.82 -31.75 23.26
N THR A 2 -40.51 -32.26 22.08
CA THR A 2 -39.83 -31.66 20.93
C THR A 2 -40.74 -30.77 20.08
N VAL A 3 -40.19 -29.68 19.57
CA VAL A 3 -40.60 -29.00 18.32
C VAL A 3 -39.36 -28.24 17.85
N SER A 4 -38.56 -28.82 16.96
CA SER A 4 -38.63 -28.79 15.48
C SER A 4 -37.71 -27.72 14.89
N SER A 5 -36.73 -28.23 14.16
CA SER A 5 -35.64 -27.59 13.45
C SER A 5 -36.10 -26.63 12.35
N PHE A 6 -35.45 -25.47 12.25
CA PHE A 6 -35.40 -24.68 11.02
C PHE A 6 -34.19 -25.11 10.19
N ASN A 7 -34.46 -25.82 9.08
CA ASN A 7 -33.54 -25.88 7.95
C ASN A 7 -33.69 -24.57 7.16
N SER A 8 -32.64 -23.76 7.10
CA SER A 8 -32.51 -22.74 6.06
C SER A 8 -31.41 -23.18 5.10
N VAL A 9 -31.87 -23.45 3.89
CA VAL A 9 -31.16 -23.87 2.69
C VAL A 9 -30.07 -22.87 2.31
N VAL A 10 -28.88 -23.39 2.02
CA VAL A 10 -27.79 -22.72 1.30
C VAL A 10 -28.19 -22.61 -0.18
N PRO A 11 -28.17 -21.43 -0.81
CA PRO A 11 -28.07 -21.36 -2.27
C PRO A 11 -26.60 -21.29 -2.65
N THR A 12 -26.04 -22.46 -2.99
CA THR A 12 -24.90 -22.58 -3.87
C THR A 12 -25.39 -22.27 -5.29
N THR A 13 -25.07 -21.09 -5.81
CA THR A 13 -25.03 -20.88 -7.26
C THR A 13 -23.58 -20.74 -7.68
N SER A 14 -22.97 -21.90 -7.91
CA SER A 14 -21.86 -22.05 -8.84
C SER A 14 -22.36 -21.68 -10.23
N VAL A 15 -22.07 -20.46 -10.69
CA VAL A 15 -22.20 -20.13 -12.12
C VAL A 15 -20.90 -20.55 -12.78
N THR A 16 -20.89 -21.77 -13.30
CA THR A 16 -19.92 -22.23 -14.29
C THR A 16 -20.15 -21.40 -15.55
N ALA A 17 -19.28 -20.40 -15.79
CA ALA A 17 -19.21 -19.75 -17.09
C ALA A 17 -18.74 -20.79 -18.12
N THR A 18 -19.69 -21.45 -18.77
CA THR A 18 -19.41 -22.32 -19.92
C THR A 18 -19.12 -21.38 -21.09
N ALA A 19 -17.84 -21.12 -21.34
CA ALA A 19 -17.40 -20.56 -22.60
C ALA A 19 -17.68 -21.62 -23.69
N SER A 20 -18.86 -21.53 -24.31
CA SER A 20 -19.19 -22.34 -25.49
C SER A 20 -18.25 -21.96 -26.62
N LYS A 21 -17.31 -22.85 -26.88
CA LYS A 21 -16.35 -22.79 -27.99
C LYS A 21 -16.95 -23.58 -29.16
N ASP A 22 -17.92 -22.99 -29.86
CA ASP A 22 -18.40 -23.55 -31.12
C ASP A 22 -17.54 -23.06 -32.28
N ILE A 23 -16.70 -23.98 -32.74
CA ILE A 23 -15.98 -23.91 -34.00
C ILE A 23 -17.02 -24.04 -35.12
N ALA A 24 -17.18 -22.96 -35.89
CA ALA A 24 -17.98 -22.94 -37.10
C ALA A 24 -17.38 -23.88 -38.16
N THR A 25 -18.20 -24.77 -38.72
CA THR A 25 -17.94 -25.41 -40.01
C THR A 25 -19.11 -25.07 -40.94
N TYR A 26 -18.78 -24.42 -42.07
CA TYR A 26 -19.51 -24.17 -43.35
C TYR A 26 -20.95 -24.71 -43.47
N SER A 27 -21.94 -24.06 -44.11
CA SER A 27 -22.00 -22.97 -45.08
C SER A 27 -23.48 -22.67 -45.36
N ASP A 28 -23.82 -21.41 -45.64
CA ASP A 28 -24.63 -20.91 -46.77
C ASP A 28 -25.54 -19.72 -46.38
N ASN A 29 -25.22 -18.59 -47.01
CA ASN A 29 -26.09 -17.48 -47.40
C ASN A 29 -27.15 -16.98 -46.41
N SER A 30 -26.70 -16.12 -45.50
CA SER A 30 -27.38 -14.85 -45.22
C SER A 30 -26.35 -13.91 -44.60
N VAL A 31 -25.94 -12.88 -45.35
CA VAL A 31 -25.28 -11.72 -44.71
C VAL A 31 -26.39 -11.00 -43.97
N ALA A 32 -26.67 -11.46 -42.74
CA ALA A 32 -27.38 -10.64 -41.78
C ALA A 32 -26.50 -9.40 -41.57
N GLN A 33 -26.94 -8.27 -42.10
CA GLN A 33 -26.41 -6.97 -41.68
C GLN A 33 -26.57 -6.90 -40.18
N THR A 34 -25.47 -7.04 -39.44
CA THR A 34 -25.43 -6.65 -38.03
C THR A 34 -25.78 -5.17 -38.00
N ASN A 35 -26.97 -4.86 -37.52
CA ASN A 35 -27.38 -3.48 -37.29
C ASN A 35 -26.35 -2.86 -36.33
N PRO A 36 -25.92 -1.61 -36.54
CA PRO A 36 -25.07 -0.88 -35.58
C PRO A 36 -25.72 -0.67 -34.20
N ASN A 37 -26.97 -1.12 -34.03
CA ASN A 37 -27.79 -1.00 -32.84
C ASN A 37 -27.89 -2.30 -32.02
N ASP A 38 -27.15 -3.37 -32.35
CA ASP A 38 -26.93 -4.48 -31.42
C ASP A 38 -25.93 -4.04 -30.34
N SER A 39 -26.25 -2.94 -29.65
CA SER A 39 -25.58 -2.58 -28.40
C SER A 39 -26.10 -3.52 -27.34
N VAL A 40 -25.24 -4.39 -26.84
CA VAL A 40 -25.51 -5.16 -25.62
C VAL A 40 -25.73 -4.14 -24.50
N GLN A 41 -26.99 -3.87 -24.15
CA GLN A 41 -27.32 -3.04 -23.00
C GLN A 41 -26.95 -3.83 -21.74
N LEU A 42 -25.81 -3.49 -21.16
CA LEU A 42 -25.40 -4.01 -19.85
C LEU A 42 -26.36 -3.50 -18.78
N SER A 43 -26.71 -4.36 -17.83
CA SER A 43 -27.47 -3.93 -16.66
C SER A 43 -26.63 -2.95 -15.81
N PRO A 44 -27.26 -2.07 -15.03
CA PRO A 44 -26.53 -1.19 -14.11
C PRO A 44 -25.57 -1.95 -13.19
N GLU A 45 -25.97 -3.15 -12.74
CA GLU A 45 -25.16 -4.03 -11.89
C GLU A 45 -23.95 -4.58 -12.63
N ALA A 46 -24.10 -4.94 -13.91
CA ALA A 46 -22.98 -5.40 -14.74
C ALA A 46 -21.97 -4.27 -15.00
N ILE A 47 -22.45 -3.05 -15.19
CA ILE A 47 -21.60 -1.85 -15.32
C ILE A 47 -20.86 -1.59 -14.00
N GLN A 48 -21.55 -1.68 -12.87
CA GLN A 48 -20.95 -1.50 -11.56
C GLN A 48 -19.88 -2.56 -11.27
N ALA A 49 -20.16 -3.84 -11.54
CA ALA A 49 -19.20 -4.92 -11.35
C ALA A 49 -17.95 -4.73 -12.22
N GLN A 50 -18.12 -4.35 -13.49
CA GLN A 50 -17.00 -4.07 -14.38
C GLN A 50 -16.14 -2.90 -13.88
N ARG A 51 -16.77 -1.86 -13.30
CA ARG A 51 -16.04 -0.75 -12.68
C ARG A 51 -15.27 -1.21 -11.44
N GLN A 52 -15.90 -2.00 -10.57
CA GLN A 52 -15.25 -2.55 -9.38
C GLN A 52 -14.02 -3.38 -9.74
N GLU A 53 -14.09 -4.17 -10.81
CA GLU A 53 -12.95 -4.94 -11.30
C GLU A 53 -11.87 -4.03 -11.89
N LYS A 54 -12.24 -3.07 -12.76
CA LYS A 54 -11.29 -2.19 -13.44
C LYS A 54 -10.51 -1.29 -12.49
N TYR A 55 -11.17 -0.78 -11.45
CA TYR A 55 -10.62 0.19 -10.52
C TYR A 55 -10.39 -0.41 -9.13
N ALA A 56 -10.31 -1.74 -9.03
CA ALA A 56 -10.03 -2.41 -7.77
C ALA A 56 -8.77 -1.85 -7.12
N LEU A 57 -8.80 -1.73 -5.79
CA LEU A 57 -7.60 -1.39 -5.03
C LEU A 57 -6.56 -2.46 -5.25
N LYS A 58 -5.32 -2.03 -5.45
CA LYS A 58 -4.20 -2.96 -5.44
C LYS A 58 -3.95 -3.41 -4.01
N THR A 59 -3.97 -4.71 -3.80
CA THR A 59 -3.86 -5.33 -2.47
C THR A 59 -2.56 -6.10 -2.25
N ASP A 60 -1.72 -6.24 -3.29
CA ASP A 60 -0.46 -6.98 -3.22
C ASP A 60 0.76 -6.03 -3.16
N PRO A 61 1.50 -5.99 -2.04
CA PRO A 61 2.73 -5.20 -1.94
C PRO A 61 3.80 -5.61 -2.95
N MET A 62 3.83 -6.88 -3.37
CA MET A 62 4.80 -7.39 -4.34
C MET A 62 4.62 -6.77 -5.71
N GLU A 63 3.38 -6.47 -6.11
CA GLU A 63 3.09 -5.79 -7.38
C GLU A 63 3.77 -4.42 -7.41
N PHE A 64 3.59 -3.61 -6.36
CA PHE A 64 4.23 -2.30 -6.23
C PHE A 64 5.76 -2.36 -6.18
N TYR A 65 6.29 -3.33 -5.43
CA TYR A 65 7.72 -3.54 -5.35
C TYR A 65 8.32 -3.90 -6.72
N ASN A 66 7.68 -4.81 -7.46
CA ASN A 66 8.12 -5.22 -8.79
C ASN A 66 7.98 -4.10 -9.81
N ASP A 67 6.89 -3.34 -9.78
CA ASP A 67 6.69 -2.15 -10.62
C ASP A 67 7.84 -1.16 -10.41
N TRP A 68 8.19 -0.87 -9.15
CA TRP A 68 9.33 -0.02 -8.81
C TRP A 68 10.66 -0.59 -9.30
N LEU A 69 10.90 -1.90 -9.12
CA LEU A 69 12.13 -2.56 -9.55
C LEU A 69 12.36 -2.42 -11.06
N ASN A 70 11.28 -2.42 -11.84
CA ASN A 70 11.25 -2.27 -13.29
C ASN A 70 11.34 -0.80 -13.77
N THR A 71 11.35 0.19 -12.86
CA THR A 71 11.58 1.59 -13.22
C THR A 71 13.07 1.95 -13.26
N SER A 72 13.44 2.89 -14.14
CA SER A 72 14.79 3.46 -14.17
C SER A 72 14.74 4.94 -14.56
N PRO A 73 15.29 5.87 -13.74
CA PRO A 73 15.80 5.66 -12.38
C PRO A 73 14.70 5.34 -11.35
N ARG A 74 15.08 4.65 -10.26
CA ARG A 74 14.19 4.23 -9.17
C ARG A 74 14.03 5.32 -8.13
N TYR A 75 12.84 5.90 -8.06
CA TYR A 75 12.47 6.90 -7.05
C TYR A 75 11.53 6.29 -6.01
N LEU A 76 11.66 6.69 -4.75
CA LEU A 76 10.59 6.53 -3.77
C LEU A 76 9.56 7.64 -4.06
N LYS A 77 8.35 7.25 -4.49
CA LYS A 77 7.29 8.20 -4.81
C LYS A 77 6.17 8.10 -3.79
N LEU A 78 5.77 9.26 -3.27
CA LEU A 78 4.49 9.45 -2.64
C LEU A 78 3.60 10.17 -3.65
N GLU A 79 2.49 9.56 -4.01
CA GLU A 79 1.52 10.21 -4.89
C GLU A 79 0.91 11.39 -4.13
N GLY A 80 1.07 12.60 -4.69
CA GLY A 80 0.41 13.78 -4.16
C GLY A 80 -1.09 13.75 -4.40
N GLU A 81 -1.82 14.49 -3.55
CA GLU A 81 -3.26 14.69 -3.65
C GLU A 81 -3.67 15.10 -5.07
N LYS A 82 -4.68 14.40 -5.62
CA LYS A 82 -5.27 14.77 -6.91
C LYS A 82 -6.45 15.71 -6.67
N PRO A 83 -6.70 16.66 -7.58
CA PRO A 83 -7.86 17.52 -7.49
C PRO A 83 -9.15 16.69 -7.63
N TYR A 84 -10.21 17.18 -6.99
CA TYR A 84 -11.48 16.49 -6.81
C TYR A 84 -12.14 16.06 -8.14
N GLU A 85 -11.94 16.82 -9.22
CA GLU A 85 -12.50 16.50 -10.56
C GLU A 85 -11.81 15.30 -11.23
N LYS A 86 -10.68 14.85 -10.67
CA LYS A 86 -9.95 13.66 -11.14
C LYS A 86 -10.24 12.43 -10.29
N LEU A 87 -11.20 12.49 -9.36
CA LEU A 87 -11.59 11.34 -8.56
C LEU A 87 -12.62 10.50 -9.29
N LEU A 88 -12.60 9.19 -9.04
CA LEU A 88 -13.72 8.32 -9.38
C LEU A 88 -14.96 8.74 -8.57
N PRO A 89 -16.18 8.64 -9.13
CA PRO A 89 -17.43 8.99 -8.44
C PRO A 89 -17.58 8.33 -7.06
N GLU A 90 -17.14 7.08 -6.94
CA GLU A 90 -17.22 6.32 -5.70
C GLU A 90 -16.27 6.88 -4.62
N THR A 91 -15.05 7.28 -5.02
CA THR A 91 -14.09 7.94 -4.14
C THR A 91 -14.50 9.36 -3.80
N GLN A 92 -15.11 10.07 -4.76
CA GLN A 92 -15.71 11.36 -4.54
C GLN A 92 -16.80 11.31 -3.46
N ALA A 93 -17.70 10.32 -3.55
CA ALA A 93 -18.75 10.12 -2.55
C ALA A 93 -18.17 9.80 -1.16
N TYR A 94 -17.07 9.06 -1.08
CA TYR A 94 -16.37 8.81 0.17
C TYR A 94 -15.71 10.10 0.74
N VAL A 95 -15.04 10.89 -0.10
CA VAL A 95 -14.47 12.20 0.29
C VAL A 95 -15.56 13.15 0.79
N ASP A 96 -16.74 13.15 0.17
CA ASP A 96 -17.89 13.94 0.65
C ASP A 96 -18.32 13.52 2.05
N GLN A 97 -18.38 12.22 2.33
CA GLN A 97 -18.67 11.71 3.68
C GLN A 97 -17.60 12.14 4.69
N LEU A 98 -16.33 12.15 4.31
CA LEU A 98 -15.23 12.64 5.15
C LEU A 98 -15.35 14.15 5.41
N HIS A 99 -15.72 14.95 4.41
CA HIS A 99 -15.98 16.37 4.61
C HIS A 99 -17.15 16.63 5.56
N GLU A 100 -18.22 15.83 5.50
CA GLU A 100 -19.30 15.90 6.50
C GLU A 100 -18.82 15.50 7.90
N ARG A 101 -17.97 14.48 8.03
CA ARG A 101 -17.31 14.14 9.31
C ARG A 101 -16.45 15.28 9.83
N LEU A 102 -15.67 15.92 8.96
CA LEU A 102 -14.78 17.03 9.31
C LEU A 102 -15.53 18.22 9.91
N LYS A 103 -16.72 18.55 9.38
CA LYS A 103 -17.60 19.60 9.92
C LYS A 103 -18.01 19.33 11.38
N ASN A 104 -18.11 18.06 11.75
CA ASN A 104 -18.55 17.60 13.06
C ASN A 104 -17.39 17.21 14.00
N ALA A 105 -16.13 17.33 13.55
CA ALA A 105 -14.95 16.96 14.32
C ALA A 105 -14.77 17.87 15.56
N GLN A 106 -14.59 17.24 16.72
CA GLN A 106 -14.60 17.88 18.05
C GLN A 106 -13.20 18.28 18.52
N SER A 107 -12.14 17.73 17.92
CA SER A 107 -10.76 18.02 18.34
C SER A 107 -9.81 18.33 17.17
N PRO A 108 -8.71 19.07 17.41
CA PRO A 108 -7.67 19.25 16.41
C PRO A 108 -6.96 17.96 15.97
N SER A 109 -6.94 16.93 16.81
CA SER A 109 -6.39 15.62 16.42
C SER A 109 -7.30 14.95 15.42
N GLU A 110 -8.57 14.81 15.77
CA GLU A 110 -9.59 14.20 14.91
C GLU A 110 -9.71 14.91 13.55
N ARG A 111 -9.61 16.24 13.54
CA ARG A 111 -9.56 17.01 12.27
C ARG A 111 -8.38 16.61 11.40
N ARG A 112 -7.18 16.55 11.98
CA ARG A 112 -5.96 16.15 11.25
C ARG A 112 -6.07 14.73 10.72
N ASP A 113 -6.65 13.82 11.49
CA ASP A 113 -6.89 12.45 11.06
C ASP A 113 -7.83 12.45 9.86
N ILE A 114 -9.01 13.10 9.94
CA ILE A 114 -9.95 13.15 8.82
C ILE A 114 -9.34 13.84 7.57
N GLU A 115 -8.57 14.91 7.74
CA GLU A 115 -7.85 15.57 6.65
C GLU A 115 -6.83 14.64 5.99
N ALA A 116 -6.14 13.80 6.75
CA ALA A 116 -5.24 12.78 6.21
C ALA A 116 -6.01 11.72 5.40
N TYR A 117 -7.20 11.31 5.84
CA TYR A 117 -8.06 10.40 5.07
C TYR A 117 -8.53 11.03 3.75
N ILE A 118 -8.89 12.32 3.77
CA ILE A 118 -9.30 13.05 2.55
C ILE A 118 -8.14 13.12 1.55
N SER A 119 -6.95 13.52 2.01
CA SER A 119 -5.77 13.62 1.15
C SER A 119 -5.33 12.24 0.64
N GLY A 120 -5.38 11.22 1.49
CA GLY A 120 -5.10 9.83 1.16
C GLY A 120 -5.99 9.27 0.08
N ALA A 121 -7.31 9.33 0.28
CA ALA A 121 -8.29 8.85 -0.70
C ALA A 121 -8.12 9.57 -2.04
N SER A 122 -7.83 10.87 -2.00
CA SER A 122 -7.66 11.70 -3.19
C SER A 122 -6.36 11.41 -3.96
N SER A 123 -5.33 10.84 -3.31
CA SER A 123 -4.05 10.53 -3.96
C SER A 123 -4.16 9.49 -5.09
N PHE A 124 -5.16 8.61 -5.03
CA PHE A 124 -5.39 7.54 -6.02
C PHE A 124 -6.12 8.02 -7.28
N GLY A 125 -6.79 9.18 -7.22
CA GLY A 125 -7.39 9.84 -8.38
C GLY A 125 -8.37 8.96 -9.16
N ASP A 126 -8.05 8.74 -10.43
CA ASP A 126 -8.82 7.97 -11.41
C ASP A 126 -8.31 6.54 -11.60
N LYS A 127 -7.36 6.10 -10.77
CA LYS A 127 -6.67 4.81 -10.91
C LYS A 127 -7.29 3.71 -10.05
N GLU A 128 -7.59 4.00 -8.80
CA GLU A 128 -8.09 3.03 -7.82
C GLU A 128 -9.30 3.60 -7.09
N MET A 129 -10.24 2.73 -6.75
CA MET A 129 -11.52 3.08 -6.15
C MET A 129 -11.48 2.84 -4.64
N VAL A 130 -11.29 3.93 -3.88
CA VAL A 130 -11.43 3.93 -2.42
C VAL A 130 -12.87 4.27 -2.05
N GLN A 131 -13.53 3.47 -1.21
CA GLN A 131 -14.94 3.68 -0.85
C GLN A 131 -15.17 3.76 0.68
N SER A 132 -14.14 3.51 1.49
CA SER A 132 -14.24 3.45 2.95
C SER A 132 -12.91 3.70 3.65
N ASP A 133 -12.97 3.92 4.98
CA ASP A 133 -11.77 3.99 5.84
C ASP A 133 -10.95 2.70 5.74
N HIS A 134 -11.62 1.53 5.73
CA HIS A 134 -10.96 0.23 5.66
C HIS A 134 -10.19 0.01 4.35
N ASP A 135 -10.78 0.44 3.23
CA ASP A 135 -10.15 0.42 1.92
C ASP A 135 -8.85 1.23 1.92
N LEU A 136 -8.92 2.46 2.43
CA LEU A 136 -7.79 3.37 2.50
C LEU A 136 -6.69 2.82 3.42
N GLU A 137 -7.06 2.36 4.61
CA GLU A 137 -6.12 1.76 5.55
C GLU A 137 -5.42 0.53 4.97
N THR A 138 -6.15 -0.34 4.26
CA THR A 138 -5.59 -1.51 3.60
C THR A 138 -4.59 -1.09 2.54
N ARG A 139 -4.97 -0.13 1.69
CA ARG A 139 -4.13 0.35 0.60
C ARG A 139 -2.86 1.06 1.10
N TRP A 140 -2.96 1.84 2.18
CA TRP A 140 -1.80 2.46 2.85
C TRP A 140 -0.87 1.43 3.48
N LYS A 141 -1.41 0.33 4.04
CA LYS A 141 -0.57 -0.75 4.58
C LYS A 141 0.18 -1.47 3.47
N VAL A 142 -0.48 -1.74 2.34
CA VAL A 142 0.15 -2.29 1.15
C VAL A 142 1.29 -1.39 0.66
N GLU A 143 1.03 -0.08 0.57
CA GLU A 143 2.03 0.93 0.19
C GLU A 143 3.21 0.97 1.16
N GLY A 144 2.94 0.94 2.47
CA GLY A 144 3.96 0.94 3.51
C GLY A 144 4.84 -0.31 3.48
N VAL A 145 4.26 -1.49 3.25
CA VAL A 145 5.03 -2.73 3.08
C VAL A 145 5.89 -2.65 1.83
N ALA A 146 5.33 -2.22 0.70
CA ALA A 146 6.07 -2.07 -0.55
C ALA A 146 7.25 -1.08 -0.39
N MET A 147 7.02 0.07 0.25
CA MET A 147 8.07 1.05 0.57
C MET A 147 9.17 0.44 1.44
N ASN A 148 8.79 -0.33 2.47
CA ASN A 148 9.76 -1.00 3.34
C ASN A 148 10.58 -2.04 2.56
N MET A 149 9.98 -2.74 1.60
CA MET A 149 10.70 -3.65 0.71
C MET A 149 11.68 -2.91 -0.21
N GLN A 150 11.30 -1.75 -0.74
CA GLN A 150 12.18 -0.90 -1.55
C GLN A 150 13.39 -0.42 -0.73
N LEU A 151 13.15 0.07 0.50
CA LEU A 151 14.21 0.49 1.42
C LEU A 151 15.13 -0.67 1.82
N ALA A 152 14.56 -1.84 2.15
CA ALA A 152 15.34 -3.03 2.46
C ALA A 152 16.17 -3.48 1.25
N HIS A 153 15.62 -3.45 0.04
CA HIS A 153 16.36 -3.75 -1.18
C HIS A 153 17.58 -2.84 -1.34
N LEU A 154 17.39 -1.52 -1.21
CA LEU A 154 18.48 -0.55 -1.33
C LEU A 154 19.57 -0.80 -0.28
N ALA A 155 19.18 -1.02 0.97
CA ALA A 155 20.12 -1.30 2.06
C ALA A 155 20.89 -2.62 1.86
N ILE A 156 20.20 -3.68 1.43
CA ILE A 156 20.82 -5.01 1.24
C ILE A 156 21.80 -4.99 0.06
N HIS A 157 21.43 -4.33 -1.03
CA HIS A 157 22.23 -4.30 -2.26
C HIS A 157 23.23 -3.13 -2.31
N ASN A 158 23.32 -2.33 -1.25
CA ASN A 158 24.15 -1.13 -1.18
C ASN A 158 23.86 -0.16 -2.34
N GLU A 159 22.58 0.01 -2.68
CA GLU A 159 22.12 0.93 -3.70
C GLU A 159 21.67 2.25 -3.08
N GLU A 160 21.90 3.36 -3.77
CA GLU A 160 21.40 4.67 -3.36
C GLU A 160 20.04 4.98 -4.00
N ILE A 161 19.18 5.68 -3.26
CA ILE A 161 17.95 6.25 -3.79
C ILE A 161 18.31 7.31 -4.83
N ALA A 162 17.70 7.23 -6.03
CA ALA A 162 17.83 8.28 -7.01
C ALA A 162 17.14 9.55 -6.50
N VAL A 163 17.77 10.71 -6.71
CA VAL A 163 17.17 12.01 -6.40
C VAL A 163 16.65 12.61 -7.70
N PRO A 164 15.37 13.03 -7.77
CA PRO A 164 14.85 13.66 -8.97
C PRO A 164 15.64 14.92 -9.35
N GLU A 165 15.73 15.19 -10.64
CA GLU A 165 16.43 16.37 -11.14
C GLU A 165 15.85 17.66 -10.52
N GLY A 166 16.74 18.56 -10.10
CA GLY A 166 16.37 19.82 -9.43
C GLY A 166 16.12 19.72 -7.92
N PHE A 167 16.24 18.53 -7.33
CA PHE A 167 16.19 18.36 -5.87
C PHE A 167 17.59 18.08 -5.32
N GLU A 168 17.92 18.73 -4.20
CA GLU A 168 19.13 18.41 -3.44
C GLU A 168 18.85 17.29 -2.45
N LYS A 169 19.85 16.44 -2.18
CA LYS A 169 19.77 15.49 -1.06
C LYS A 169 19.55 16.33 0.20
N PRO A 170 18.51 16.06 1.01
CA PRO A 170 18.30 16.81 2.24
C PRO A 170 19.52 16.63 3.14
N ASP A 171 20.12 17.74 3.56
CA ASP A 171 21.11 17.74 4.63
C ASP A 171 20.36 17.62 5.97
N ILE A 172 20.42 16.41 6.53
CA ILE A 172 19.57 15.99 7.66
C ILE A 172 20.26 16.27 9.00
N SER A 173 21.57 16.58 9.01
CA SER A 173 22.34 16.72 10.26
C SER A 173 21.91 17.92 11.10
N ASP A 174 21.58 19.04 10.44
CA ASP A 174 21.41 20.32 11.15
C ASP A 174 19.95 20.59 11.60
N ARG A 175 18.97 19.88 11.04
CA ARG A 175 17.54 20.20 11.24
C ARG A 175 16.87 19.49 12.42
N TYR A 176 17.45 18.39 12.92
CA TYR A 176 16.74 17.50 13.84
C TYR A 176 17.42 17.28 15.20
N ASN A 177 18.49 18.03 15.54
CA ASN A 177 19.26 17.81 16.79
C ASN A 177 19.57 16.31 17.01
N ILE A 178 19.91 15.60 15.94
CA ILE A 178 20.21 14.17 16.00
C ILE A 178 21.61 14.05 16.59
N LEU A 179 21.74 13.34 17.72
CA LEU A 179 23.04 12.97 18.27
C LEU A 179 23.74 12.07 17.25
N THR A 180 24.90 12.49 16.77
CA THR A 180 25.72 11.66 15.88
C THR A 180 26.30 10.47 16.65
N ARG A 181 26.73 9.41 15.93
CA ARG A 181 27.53 8.31 16.51
C ARG A 181 28.67 8.83 17.40
N GLU A 182 29.33 9.91 16.97
CA GLU A 182 30.42 10.53 17.70
C GLU A 182 29.95 11.28 18.97
N ASP A 183 28.75 11.88 18.95
CA ASP A 183 28.15 12.46 20.15
C ASP A 183 27.84 11.39 21.20
N ILE A 184 27.32 10.25 20.75
CA ILE A 184 27.03 9.10 21.62
C ILE A 184 28.32 8.53 22.21
N ILE A 185 29.36 8.33 21.39
CA ILE A 185 30.67 7.85 21.86
C ILE A 185 31.23 8.81 22.93
N ARG A 186 31.26 10.12 22.66
CA ARG A 186 31.74 11.11 23.62
C ARG A 186 30.88 11.17 24.89
N GLY A 187 29.58 10.90 24.79
CA GLY A 187 28.68 10.78 25.94
C GLY A 187 28.99 9.57 26.81
N ASN A 188 29.19 8.41 26.17
CA ASN A 188 29.51 7.14 26.83
C ASN A 188 30.87 7.16 27.54
N GLU A 189 31.88 7.77 26.92
CA GLU A 189 33.20 7.95 27.56
C GLU A 189 33.11 8.73 28.87
N LYS A 190 32.23 9.75 28.96
CA LYS A 190 32.03 10.55 30.18
C LYS A 190 31.41 9.75 31.34
N ILE A 191 30.66 8.69 31.05
CA ILE A 191 30.06 7.81 32.05
C ILE A 191 30.86 6.53 32.27
N GLY A 192 32.09 6.45 31.72
CA GLY A 192 33.04 5.36 31.95
C GLY A 192 32.87 4.15 31.03
N ILE A 193 32.08 4.25 29.96
CA ILE A 193 31.98 3.22 28.91
C ILE A 193 33.05 3.51 27.86
N SER A 194 33.90 2.53 27.50
CA SER A 194 35.00 2.78 26.56
C SER A 194 34.49 2.98 25.12
N ARG A 195 35.31 3.65 24.31
CA ARG A 195 35.07 3.79 22.87
C ARG A 195 34.95 2.44 22.19
N GLU A 196 35.85 1.51 22.49
CA GLU A 196 35.83 0.17 21.91
C GLU A 196 34.54 -0.58 22.27
N GLN A 197 34.08 -0.45 23.52
CA GLN A 197 32.82 -1.04 23.95
C GLN A 197 31.62 -0.42 23.21
N THR A 198 31.62 0.90 23.02
CA THR A 198 30.55 1.59 22.28
C THR A 198 30.55 1.19 20.80
N LEU A 199 31.71 1.12 20.16
CA LEU A 199 31.84 0.68 18.77
C LEU A 199 31.44 -0.78 18.57
N ALA A 200 31.79 -1.66 19.51
CA ALA A 200 31.35 -3.05 19.49
C ALA A 200 29.82 -3.16 19.60
N ASN A 201 29.20 -2.36 20.46
CA ASN A 201 27.74 -2.30 20.56
C ASN A 201 27.10 -1.81 19.26
N PHE A 202 27.64 -0.77 18.62
CA PHE A 202 27.15 -0.30 17.32
C PHE A 202 27.29 -1.37 16.24
N ALA A 203 28.42 -2.07 16.18
CA ALA A 203 28.61 -3.16 15.21
C ALA A 203 27.59 -4.29 15.40
N GLU A 204 27.27 -4.62 16.66
CA GLU A 204 26.24 -5.64 16.95
C GLU A 204 24.83 -5.17 16.60
N ILE A 205 24.49 -3.90 16.88
CA ILE A 205 23.23 -3.28 16.47
C ILE A 205 23.11 -3.28 14.94
N ASP A 206 24.15 -2.85 14.23
CA ASP A 206 24.19 -2.83 12.77
C ASP A 206 24.01 -4.24 12.19
N ARG A 207 24.66 -5.25 12.80
CA ARG A 207 24.52 -6.67 12.42
C ARG A 207 23.09 -7.17 12.63
N GLN A 208 22.48 -6.88 13.77
CA GLN A 208 21.11 -7.30 14.07
C GLN A 208 20.11 -6.61 13.14
N ASN A 209 20.28 -5.31 12.88
CA ASN A 209 19.46 -4.54 11.96
C ASN A 209 19.54 -5.10 10.55
N ARG A 210 20.76 -5.43 10.07
CA ARG A 210 20.98 -6.08 8.78
C ARG A 210 20.22 -7.40 8.69
N GLN A 211 20.34 -8.26 9.70
CA GLN A 211 19.64 -9.55 9.74
C GLN A 211 18.12 -9.37 9.70
N ASN A 212 17.57 -8.45 10.50
CA ASN A 212 16.14 -8.17 10.52
C ASN A 212 15.62 -7.69 9.16
N LEU A 213 16.39 -6.84 8.47
CA LEU A 213 16.06 -6.36 7.12
C LEU A 213 16.08 -7.50 6.10
N GLU A 214 17.08 -8.39 6.16
CA GLU A 214 17.19 -9.55 5.28
C GLU A 214 16.04 -10.55 5.53
N ASP A 215 15.71 -10.85 6.79
CA ASP A 215 14.59 -11.72 7.16
C ASP A 215 13.23 -11.14 6.75
N PHE A 216 13.09 -9.82 6.82
CA PHE A 216 11.92 -9.12 6.29
C PHE A 216 11.85 -9.26 4.76
N TYR A 217 12.90 -8.84 4.06
CA TYR A 217 12.95 -8.78 2.60
C TYR A 217 12.81 -10.17 1.96
N TYR A 218 13.65 -11.12 2.35
CA TYR A 218 13.60 -12.47 1.81
C TYR A 218 12.35 -13.23 2.25
N GLY A 219 11.76 -12.87 3.39
CA GLY A 219 10.46 -13.42 3.80
C GLY A 219 9.34 -13.09 2.81
N TRP A 220 9.30 -11.87 2.30
CA TRP A 220 8.37 -11.47 1.24
C TRP A 220 8.73 -12.10 -0.11
N MET A 221 10.00 -12.07 -0.51
CA MET A 221 10.45 -12.63 -1.80
C MET A 221 10.19 -14.14 -1.91
N ASN A 222 10.24 -14.87 -0.79
CA ASN A 222 10.01 -16.31 -0.74
C ASN A 222 8.54 -16.68 -0.46
N GLY A 223 7.66 -15.68 -0.27
CA GLY A 223 6.24 -15.90 0.04
C GLY A 223 6.00 -16.48 1.45
N THR A 224 6.96 -16.37 2.37
CA THR A 224 6.81 -16.82 3.76
C THR A 224 6.25 -15.73 4.68
N ARG A 225 5.93 -14.55 4.11
CA ARG A 225 5.25 -13.44 4.79
C ARG A 225 4.00 -13.06 4.00
N THR A 226 2.98 -12.68 4.74
CA THR A 226 1.69 -12.19 4.24
C THR A 226 1.40 -10.80 4.77
N LEU A 227 0.39 -10.14 4.21
CA LEU A 227 -0.08 -8.87 4.75
C LEU A 227 -0.57 -9.08 6.21
N ASP A 228 -1.24 -10.20 6.50
CA ASP A 228 -1.67 -10.65 7.84
C ASP A 228 -0.53 -10.75 8.85
N ASP A 229 0.62 -11.26 8.44
CA ASP A 229 1.82 -11.28 9.29
C ASP A 229 2.29 -9.86 9.61
N ALA A 230 2.17 -8.93 8.66
CA ALA A 230 2.49 -7.52 8.87
C ALA A 230 1.42 -6.77 9.72
N PHE A 231 0.20 -7.32 9.82
CA PHE A 231 -0.87 -6.84 10.70
C PHE A 231 -0.69 -7.33 12.15
N LEU A 232 -0.20 -8.56 12.38
CA LEU A 232 -0.08 -9.18 13.71
C LEU A 232 1.18 -8.76 14.50
N THR A 233 2.20 -8.23 13.82
CA THR A 233 3.42 -7.74 14.49
C THR A 233 3.33 -6.28 14.97
N ARG A 234 2.14 -5.67 15.00
CA ARG A 234 1.95 -4.26 15.38
C ARG A 234 1.16 -4.10 16.68
N PRO A 235 1.82 -3.94 17.84
CA PRO A 235 1.27 -3.10 18.90
C PRO A 235 1.20 -1.66 18.35
N GLU A 236 0.11 -0.93 18.61
CA GLU A 236 -0.14 0.44 18.14
C GLU A 236 0.95 1.47 18.51
N ASP A 237 1.93 1.08 19.34
CA ASP A 237 2.99 1.94 19.87
C ASP A 237 4.42 1.63 19.37
N GLN A 238 4.61 0.70 18.42
CA GLN A 238 5.96 0.37 17.92
C GLN A 238 6.06 0.47 16.39
N TRP A 239 6.55 1.63 15.94
CA TRP A 239 6.98 1.87 14.57
C TRP A 239 8.36 1.22 14.36
N ASP A 240 8.38 -0.10 14.13
CA ASP A 240 9.56 -0.83 13.63
C ASP A 240 9.45 -1.01 12.09
N GLY A 241 9.16 0.09 11.38
CA GLY A 241 9.59 0.17 9.99
C GLY A 241 11.13 0.09 9.93
N PRO A 242 11.75 0.13 8.74
CA PRO A 242 13.04 0.77 8.66
C PRO A 242 12.81 2.19 9.16
N THR A 243 12.91 2.38 10.46
CA THR A 243 13.55 3.57 10.98
C THR A 243 14.74 3.72 10.06
N THR A 244 14.71 4.77 9.26
CA THR A 244 15.87 5.61 9.11
C THR A 244 16.42 5.86 10.53
N TYR A 245 17.06 4.85 11.12
CA TYR A 245 18.39 4.99 11.60
C TYR A 245 19.18 5.42 10.37
N ILE A 246 19.09 6.72 10.06
CA ILE A 246 20.26 7.42 9.55
C ILE A 246 21.30 7.14 10.63
N ASN A 247 22.08 6.08 10.42
CA ASN A 247 23.22 5.65 11.22
C ASN A 247 23.26 6.28 12.62
N ASN A 248 22.44 5.74 13.54
CA ASN A 248 22.64 6.02 14.97
C ASN A 248 23.87 5.29 15.48
#